data_AF-A0AAI8L2J0-F1
#
_entry.id   AF-A0AAI8L2J0-F1
#
_cell.length_a   1.000
_cell.length_b   1.000
_cell.length_c   1.000
_cell.angle_alpha   90.00
_cell.angle_beta   90.00
_cell.angle_gamma   90.00
#
_symmetry.space_group_name_H-M   'P 1'
#
loop_
_entity.id
_entity.type
_entity.pdbx_description
1 polymer ?
#
loop_
_entity_poly.entity_id
_entity_poly.type
_entity_poly.pdbx_seq_one_letter_code
_entity_poly.pdbx_strand_id
1 'polypeptide(L)'
;MMRCTSSGSLADRTVVSALGHALPMLIATNSRGHAVKRPSKPKIGTMLADLDQGDHLLLERQDENEEGNWYIQVLFRETNTYQLEYRDGVPAEHYQTQTVSQEKVLQALLDWAADKPAWREGFMWTNIGHWFTPAPEDEGDPTV
;
A
#
# COMPACT_ATOMS: atom_id res chain seq x y z
N MET A 1 45.72 -0.19 5.36
CA MET A 1 44.95 0.27 6.55
C MET A 1 43.86 1.20 6.02
N MET A 2 42.59 0.77 5.98
CA MET A 2 41.53 1.04 6.99
C MET A 2 41.21 2.55 7.08
N ARG A 3 39.98 3.06 6.92
CA ARG A 3 38.61 2.52 6.88
C ARG A 3 37.70 3.52 6.14
N CYS A 4 36.82 3.03 5.26
CA CYS A 4 35.59 3.74 4.91
C CYS A 4 34.56 3.48 6.03
N THR A 5 34.01 4.53 6.63
CA THR A 5 32.90 4.40 7.59
C THR A 5 31.59 4.67 6.88
N SER A 6 30.88 3.59 6.53
CA SER A 6 29.43 3.60 6.35
C SER A 6 28.78 3.61 7.73
N SER A 7 27.88 4.56 7.98
CA SER A 7 26.85 4.40 9.03
C SER A 7 25.72 5.40 8.80
N GLY A 8 24.65 4.94 8.19
CA GLY A 8 23.33 5.56 8.25
C GLY A 8 22.40 4.53 8.86
N SER A 9 22.36 4.54 10.19
CA SER A 9 21.69 3.54 11.03
C SER A 9 20.18 3.53 10.80
N LEU A 10 19.67 2.33 10.50
CA LEU A 10 18.27 1.96 10.53
C LEU A 10 17.89 1.72 12.00
N ALA A 11 17.32 2.71 12.68
CA ALA A 11 16.45 2.57 13.87
C ALA A 11 16.23 3.95 14.50
N ASP A 12 14.99 4.43 14.48
CA ASP A 12 14.22 4.62 15.71
C ASP A 12 12.80 5.07 15.34
N ARG A 13 11.85 4.14 15.25
CA ARG A 13 10.44 4.50 15.48
C ARG A 13 10.23 4.39 16.97
N THR A 14 10.57 5.48 17.66
CA THR A 14 10.22 5.70 19.07
C THR A 14 8.71 5.49 19.22
N VAL A 15 8.35 4.47 20.00
CA VAL A 15 6.99 4.29 20.49
C VAL A 15 6.76 5.32 21.58
N VAL A 16 6.09 6.42 21.24
CA VAL A 16 5.48 7.31 22.23
C VAL A 16 4.02 6.88 22.36
N SER A 17 3.67 6.29 23.50
CA SER A 17 2.28 5.93 23.81
C SER A 17 1.69 6.97 24.77
N ALA A 18 0.52 7.55 24.44
CA ALA A 18 -0.56 7.89 25.38
C ALA A 18 -1.71 8.66 24.69
N LEU A 19 -2.96 8.30 25.03
CA LEU A 19 -4.27 8.84 24.61
C LEU A 19 -4.89 8.17 23.37
N GLY A 20 -5.84 7.25 23.60
CA GLY A 20 -7.10 7.15 22.84
C GLY A 20 -7.12 6.97 21.33
N HIS A 21 -6.01 6.75 20.62
CA HIS A 21 -6.08 6.49 19.18
C HIS A 21 -6.72 5.13 18.93
N ALA A 22 -7.97 5.15 18.47
CA ALA A 22 -8.61 3.96 17.92
C ALA A 22 -7.73 3.45 16.78
N LEU A 23 -7.47 2.14 16.76
CA LEU A 23 -6.76 1.54 15.63
C LEU A 23 -7.46 1.95 14.32
N PRO A 24 -6.70 2.31 13.27
CA PRO A 24 -7.28 2.70 12.01
C PRO A 24 -8.26 1.62 11.54
N MET A 25 -9.44 2.04 11.11
CA MET A 25 -10.47 1.12 10.66
C MET A 25 -10.08 0.56 9.30
N LEU A 26 -9.94 -0.76 9.23
CA LEU A 26 -9.74 -1.47 7.97
C LEU A 26 -11.07 -1.56 7.21
N ILE A 27 -11.08 -1.21 5.93
CA ILE A 27 -12.21 -1.40 5.01
C ILE A 27 -11.74 -2.15 3.77
N ALA A 28 -12.53 -3.13 3.32
CA ALA A 28 -12.32 -3.82 2.05
C ALA A 28 -13.43 -3.43 1.05
N THR A 29 -13.06 -2.97 -0.14
CA THR A 29 -14.01 -2.52 -1.18
C THR A 29 -13.67 -3.22 -2.50
N ASN A 30 -14.67 -3.78 -3.20
CA ASN A 30 -14.46 -4.36 -4.53
C ASN A 30 -14.97 -3.44 -5.66
N SER A 31 -14.74 -3.81 -6.92
CA SER A 31 -15.17 -3.04 -8.10
C SER A 31 -16.67 -2.71 -8.15
N ARG A 32 -17.50 -3.51 -7.49
CA ARG A 32 -18.95 -3.33 -7.44
C ARG A 32 -19.38 -2.32 -6.37
N GLY A 33 -18.43 -1.69 -5.68
CA GLY A 33 -18.69 -0.77 -4.57
C GLY A 33 -19.12 -1.45 -3.28
N HIS A 34 -19.05 -2.78 -3.19
CA HIS A 34 -19.38 -3.49 -1.96
C HIS A 34 -18.22 -3.33 -0.97
N ALA A 35 -18.50 -2.57 0.11
CA ALA A 35 -17.56 -2.27 1.17
C ALA A 35 -17.86 -3.08 2.45
N VAL A 36 -16.82 -3.67 3.04
CA VAL A 36 -16.88 -4.40 4.32
C VAL A 36 -15.94 -3.73 5.30
N LYS A 37 -16.51 -3.15 6.37
CA LYS A 37 -15.74 -2.61 7.50
C LYS A 37 -15.27 -3.74 8.40
N ARG A 38 -14.05 -3.63 8.93
CA ARG A 38 -13.38 -4.63 9.78
C ARG A 38 -13.45 -6.05 9.15
N PRO A 39 -13.01 -6.23 7.90
CA PRO A 39 -13.12 -7.50 7.20
C PRO A 39 -12.28 -8.57 7.92
N SER A 40 -12.85 -9.76 8.08
CA SER A 40 -12.11 -10.92 8.60
C SER A 40 -11.14 -11.47 7.54
N LYS A 41 -10.10 -12.20 7.96
CA LYS A 41 -9.16 -12.84 7.01
C LYS A 41 -9.88 -13.74 5.98
N PRO A 42 -10.83 -14.61 6.38
CA PRO A 42 -11.60 -15.38 5.41
C PRO A 42 -12.39 -14.49 4.44
N LYS A 43 -12.94 -13.37 4.91
CA LYS A 43 -13.69 -12.44 4.05
C LYS A 43 -12.80 -11.79 2.98
N ILE A 44 -11.59 -11.36 3.35
CA ILE A 44 -10.59 -10.85 2.39
C ILE A 44 -10.26 -11.93 1.35
N GLY A 45 -10.03 -13.17 1.80
CA GLY A 45 -9.77 -14.32 0.91
C GLY A 45 -10.92 -14.58 -0.08
N THR A 46 -12.17 -14.58 0.39
CA THR A 46 -13.35 -14.72 -0.48
C THR A 46 -13.42 -13.58 -1.49
N MET A 47 -13.26 -12.32 -1.05
CA MET A 47 -13.33 -11.18 -1.97
C MET A 47 -12.23 -11.20 -3.04
N LEU A 48 -11.04 -11.72 -2.70
CA LEU A 48 -9.95 -11.91 -3.67
C LEU A 48 -10.24 -13.06 -4.65
N ALA A 49 -10.84 -14.15 -4.16
CA ALA A 49 -11.19 -15.31 -4.99
C ALA A 49 -12.34 -15.00 -5.96
N ASP A 50 -13.20 -14.04 -5.61
CA ASP A 50 -14.36 -13.59 -6.39
C ASP A 50 -14.02 -12.54 -7.47
N LEU A 51 -12.74 -12.23 -7.71
CA LEU A 51 -12.33 -11.27 -8.74
C LEU A 51 -12.39 -11.91 -10.14
N ASP A 52 -13.10 -11.25 -11.05
CA ASP A 52 -12.99 -11.50 -12.49
C ASP A 52 -11.91 -10.61 -13.13
N GLN A 53 -11.57 -10.86 -14.39
CA GLN A 53 -10.66 -9.98 -15.12
C GLN A 53 -11.24 -8.57 -15.22
N GLY A 54 -10.41 -7.58 -14.91
CA GLY A 54 -10.81 -6.17 -14.79
C GLY A 54 -11.30 -5.79 -13.39
N ASP A 55 -11.55 -6.75 -12.50
CA ASP A 55 -11.96 -6.46 -11.13
C ASP A 55 -10.79 -6.12 -10.20
N HIS A 56 -11.07 -5.30 -9.19
CA HIS A 56 -10.15 -4.96 -8.13
C HIS A 56 -10.73 -5.18 -6.74
N LEU A 57 -9.82 -5.36 -5.80
CA LEU A 57 -10.06 -5.34 -4.35
C LEU A 57 -9.11 -4.31 -3.73
N LEU A 58 -9.69 -3.34 -3.02
CA LEU A 58 -8.99 -2.32 -2.25
C LEU A 58 -9.11 -2.64 -0.76
N LEU A 59 -7.99 -2.66 -0.05
CA LEU A 59 -7.95 -2.57 1.41
C LEU A 59 -7.41 -1.21 1.81
N GLU A 60 -8.17 -0.47 2.59
CA GLU A 60 -7.80 0.87 3.07
C GLU A 60 -7.80 0.92 4.60
N ARG A 61 -6.89 1.71 5.16
CA ARG A 61 -6.88 2.10 6.57
C ARG A 61 -7.40 3.52 6.67
N GLN A 62 -8.50 3.71 7.39
CA GLN A 62 -9.04 5.03 7.69
C GLN A 62 -8.76 5.37 9.15
N ASP A 63 -7.97 6.41 9.38
CA ASP A 63 -7.84 7.08 10.67
C ASP A 63 -8.45 8.48 10.55
N GLU A 64 -9.40 8.80 11.42
CA GLU A 64 -10.04 10.13 11.44
C GLU A 64 -9.08 11.23 11.92
N ASN A 65 -7.96 10.85 12.55
CA ASN A 65 -6.97 11.76 13.12
C ASN A 65 -5.71 11.93 12.26
N GLU A 66 -5.57 11.16 11.19
CA GLU A 66 -4.38 11.17 10.34
C GLU A 66 -4.76 11.48 8.88
N GLU A 67 -4.24 12.58 8.35
CA GLU A 67 -4.40 12.90 6.93
C GLU A 67 -3.47 12.03 6.10
N GLY A 68 -4.03 11.30 5.14
CA GLY A 68 -3.27 10.50 4.19
C GLY A 68 -4.10 9.39 3.57
N ASN A 69 -3.46 8.64 2.68
CA ASN A 69 -4.07 7.54 1.94
C ASN A 69 -3.20 6.29 2.11
N TRP A 70 -3.56 5.44 3.07
CA TRP A 70 -2.93 4.14 3.28
C TRP A 70 -3.81 3.04 2.73
N TYR A 71 -3.36 2.45 1.63
CA TYR A 71 -4.08 1.34 1.02
C TYR A 71 -3.15 0.33 0.39
N ILE A 72 -3.66 -0.88 0.21
CA ILE A 72 -3.17 -1.86 -0.74
C ILE A 72 -4.33 -2.27 -1.65
N GLN A 73 -4.11 -2.26 -2.96
CA GLN A 73 -5.08 -2.64 -3.97
C GLN A 73 -4.52 -3.79 -4.78
N VAL A 74 -5.39 -4.69 -5.21
CA VAL A 74 -5.11 -5.65 -6.28
C VAL A 74 -6.09 -5.46 -7.41
N LEU A 75 -5.59 -5.44 -8.64
CA LEU A 75 -6.36 -5.54 -9.88
C LEU A 75 -6.05 -6.89 -10.53
N PHE A 76 -7.07 -7.69 -10.86
CA PHE A 76 -6.89 -8.87 -11.69
C PHE A 76 -6.96 -8.47 -13.16
N ARG A 77 -5.83 -8.49 -13.86
CA ARG A 77 -5.71 -8.00 -15.24
C ARG A 77 -6.27 -8.99 -16.24
N GLU A 78 -6.67 -8.49 -17.41
CA GLU A 78 -7.05 -9.27 -18.59
C GLU A 78 -5.93 -10.25 -19.04
N THR A 79 -4.68 -9.96 -18.68
CA THR A 79 -3.51 -10.80 -18.96
C THR A 79 -3.34 -11.98 -18.00
N ASN A 80 -4.34 -12.29 -17.16
CA ASN A 80 -4.26 -13.32 -16.10
C ASN A 80 -3.10 -13.07 -15.11
N THR A 81 -2.83 -11.80 -14.81
CA THR A 81 -1.85 -11.39 -13.80
C THR A 81 -2.53 -10.51 -12.76
N TYR A 82 -2.06 -10.60 -11.52
CA TYR A 82 -2.44 -9.68 -10.46
C TYR A 82 -1.47 -8.50 -10.46
N GLN A 83 -2.00 -7.28 -10.57
CA GLN A 83 -1.27 -6.06 -10.29
C GLN A 83 -1.57 -5.64 -8.87
N LEU A 84 -0.55 -5.59 -8.02
CA LEU A 84 -0.68 -5.02 -6.69
C LEU A 84 -0.14 -3.61 -6.69
N GLU A 85 -0.82 -2.73 -5.98
CA GLU A 85 -0.37 -1.39 -5.69
C GLU A 85 -0.56 -1.09 -4.20
N TYR A 86 0.29 -0.24 -3.65
CA TYR A 86 0.02 0.35 -2.34
C TYR A 86 0.43 1.81 -2.33
N ARG A 87 -0.18 2.55 -1.42
CA ARG A 87 0.23 3.91 -1.07
C ARG A 87 0.50 4.00 0.42
N ASP A 88 1.61 4.65 0.77
CA ASP A 88 2.03 4.88 2.15
C ASP A 88 1.80 6.36 2.51
N GLY A 89 0.53 6.72 2.71
CA GLY A 89 0.10 8.05 3.13
C GLY A 89 0.03 9.09 2.00
N VAL A 90 1.12 9.27 1.24
CA VAL A 90 1.25 10.36 0.26
C VAL A 90 1.37 9.87 -1.19
N PRO A 91 1.00 10.69 -2.20
CA PRO A 91 1.10 10.30 -3.61
C PRO A 91 2.50 9.90 -4.07
N ALA A 92 3.56 10.52 -3.53
CA ALA A 92 4.95 10.19 -3.84
C ALA A 92 5.36 8.77 -3.39
N GLU A 93 4.70 8.26 -2.35
CA GLU A 93 4.94 6.93 -1.76
C GLU A 93 3.93 5.92 -2.32
N HIS A 94 3.85 5.84 -3.65
CA HIS A 94 2.97 4.92 -4.38
C HIS A 94 3.83 3.91 -5.14
N TYR A 95 3.55 2.63 -4.93
CA TYR A 95 4.34 1.53 -5.46
C TYR A 95 3.46 0.51 -6.16
N GLN A 96 4.02 -0.18 -7.15
CA GLN A 96 3.36 -1.22 -7.92
C GLN A 96 4.27 -2.46 -8.07
N THR A 97 3.65 -3.63 -8.16
CA THR A 97 4.29 -4.87 -8.61
C THR A 97 3.27 -5.75 -9.36
N GLN A 98 3.74 -6.84 -9.97
CA GLN A 98 2.87 -7.82 -10.63
C GLN A 98 3.26 -9.25 -10.29
N THR A 99 2.28 -10.15 -10.25
CA THR A 99 2.50 -11.58 -10.04
C THR A 99 1.39 -12.42 -10.68
N VAL A 100 1.67 -13.69 -10.94
CA VAL A 100 0.66 -14.69 -11.35
C VAL A 100 0.10 -15.49 -10.16
N SER A 101 0.69 -15.34 -8.97
CA SER A 101 0.32 -16.15 -7.80
C SER A 101 -0.73 -15.44 -6.94
N GLN A 102 -1.97 -15.93 -6.97
CA GLN A 102 -3.05 -15.47 -6.09
C GLN A 102 -2.71 -15.71 -4.61
N GLU A 103 -2.00 -16.79 -4.29
CA GLU A 103 -1.56 -17.09 -2.92
C GLU A 103 -0.60 -16.02 -2.38
N LYS A 104 0.39 -15.59 -3.18
CA LYS A 104 1.27 -14.48 -2.81
C LYS A 104 0.49 -13.18 -2.60
N VAL A 105 -0.51 -12.91 -3.45
CA VAL A 105 -1.39 -11.75 -3.28
C VAL A 105 -2.14 -11.84 -1.95
N LEU A 106 -2.77 -12.97 -1.66
CA LEU A 106 -3.52 -13.18 -0.43
C LEU A 106 -2.65 -12.96 0.80
N GLN A 107 -1.45 -13.55 0.81
CA GLN A 107 -0.51 -13.39 1.92
C GLN A 107 -0.13 -11.92 2.13
N ALA A 108 0.17 -11.19 1.05
CA ALA A 108 0.47 -9.77 1.11
C ALA A 108 -0.68 -8.94 1.69
N LEU A 109 -1.92 -9.16 1.22
CA LEU A 109 -3.10 -8.47 1.71
C LEU A 109 -3.33 -8.74 3.21
N LEU A 110 -3.19 -10.00 3.64
CA LEU A 110 -3.40 -10.39 5.04
C LEU A 110 -2.33 -9.84 5.98
N ASP A 111 -1.07 -9.83 5.55
CA ASP A 111 0.02 -9.29 6.35
C ASP A 111 0.02 -7.76 6.35
N TRP A 112 -0.39 -7.10 5.26
CA TRP A 112 -0.65 -5.66 5.22
C TRP A 112 -1.79 -5.28 6.18
N ALA A 113 -2.91 -6.01 6.15
CA ALA A 113 -4.04 -5.80 7.06
C ALA A 113 -3.67 -6.02 8.53
N ALA A 114 -2.67 -6.85 8.81
CA ALA A 114 -2.18 -7.16 10.15
C ALA A 114 -0.97 -6.31 10.60
N ASP A 115 -0.59 -5.29 9.81
CA ASP A 115 0.54 -4.40 10.08
C ASP A 115 1.92 -5.09 10.20
N LYS A 116 2.10 -6.20 9.50
CA LYS A 116 3.38 -6.94 9.54
C LYS A 116 4.32 -6.47 8.43
N PRO A 117 5.58 -6.13 8.69
CA PRO A 117 6.48 -5.59 7.66
C PRO A 117 6.75 -6.54 6.49
N ALA A 118 6.58 -7.86 6.69
CA ALA A 118 6.89 -8.89 5.71
C ALA A 118 5.98 -8.89 4.46
N TRP A 119 4.85 -8.16 4.45
CA TRP A 119 3.95 -8.13 3.27
C TRP A 119 4.63 -7.59 1.99
N ARG A 120 5.72 -6.82 2.14
CA ARG A 120 6.52 -6.32 1.03
C ARG A 120 7.49 -7.35 0.47
N GLU A 121 7.84 -8.38 1.25
CA GLU A 121 8.84 -9.38 0.90
C GLU A 121 8.37 -10.28 -0.26
N GLY A 122 9.30 -10.74 -1.08
CA GLY A 122 9.00 -11.65 -2.20
C GLY A 122 8.42 -10.97 -3.45
N PHE A 123 8.36 -9.63 -3.46
CA PHE A 123 8.03 -8.80 -4.62
C PHE A 123 9.17 -7.85 -4.96
N MET A 124 9.25 -7.48 -6.24
CA MET A 124 10.03 -6.34 -6.69
C MET A 124 9.07 -5.18 -6.91
N TRP A 125 9.08 -4.21 -5.99
CA TRP A 125 8.23 -3.03 -6.06
C TRP A 125 8.89 -1.93 -6.88
N THR A 126 8.11 -1.30 -7.76
CA THR A 126 8.50 -0.10 -8.50
C THR A 126 7.77 1.09 -7.90
N ASN A 127 8.50 2.13 -7.48
CA ASN A 127 7.87 3.40 -7.11
C ASN A 127 7.32 4.09 -8.37
N ILE A 128 6.03 4.39 -8.35
CA ILE A 128 5.29 5.08 -9.40
C ILE A 128 4.75 6.43 -8.93
N GLY A 129 5.17 6.91 -7.76
CA GLY A 129 4.63 8.11 -7.12
C GLY A 129 4.84 9.39 -7.93
N HIS A 130 5.89 9.45 -8.74
CA HIS A 130 6.16 10.56 -9.64
C HIS A 130 5.05 10.80 -10.70
N TRP A 131 4.16 9.81 -10.96
CA TRP A 131 2.98 10.00 -11.80
C TRP A 131 1.83 10.73 -11.10
N PHE A 132 1.88 10.83 -9.77
CA PHE A 132 0.81 11.35 -8.93
C PHE A 132 1.19 12.60 -8.15
N THR A 133 2.46 13.01 -8.21
CA THR A 133 2.92 14.31 -7.73
C THR A 133 2.93 15.32 -8.88
N PRO A 134 2.45 16.56 -8.66
CA PRO A 134 2.67 17.62 -9.64
C PRO A 134 4.18 17.78 -9.89
N ALA A 135 4.54 18.14 -11.13
CA ALA A 135 5.91 18.55 -11.42
C ALA A 135 6.29 19.67 -10.44
N PRO A 136 7.55 19.73 -9.96
CA PRO A 136 7.99 20.92 -9.24
C PRO A 136 7.65 22.13 -10.10
N GLU A 137 6.95 23.09 -9.51
CA GLU A 137 6.70 24.37 -10.18
C GLU A 137 8.06 24.86 -10.66
N ASP A 138 8.26 24.94 -11.98
CA ASP A 138 9.41 25.63 -12.55
C ASP A 138 9.32 27.04 -11.98
N GLU A 139 10.13 27.35 -10.96
CA GLU A 139 10.32 28.72 -10.51
C GLU A 139 10.82 29.47 -11.74
N GLY A 140 9.89 30.19 -12.36
CA GLY A 140 10.08 30.81 -13.65
C GLY A 140 11.39 31.58 -13.65
N ASP A 141 12.19 31.31 -14.69
CA ASP A 141 13.34 32.12 -15.08
C ASP A 141 13.00 33.61 -14.83
N PRO A 142 13.65 34.31 -13.88
CA PRO A 142 13.45 35.72 -13.71
C PRO A 142 14.13 36.40 -14.88
N THR A 143 13.46 36.44 -16.03
CA THR A 143 13.87 37.25 -17.15
C THR A 143 13.65 38.71 -16.76
N VAL A 144 14.71 39.36 -16.26
CA VAL A 144 14.93 40.81 -16.32
C VAL A 144 16.36 41.07 -16.73
#